data_AF-A0A1I4YK61-F1
#
_entry.id   AF-A0A1I4YK61-F1
#
_cell.length_a   1.000
_cell.length_b   1.000
_cell.length_c   1.000
_cell.angle_alpha   90.00
_cell.angle_beta   90.00
_cell.angle_gamma   90.00
#
_symmetry.space_group_name_H-M   'P 1'
#
loop_
_entity.id
_entity.type
_entity.pdbx_description
1 polymer ?
#
loop_
_entity_poly.entity_id
_entity_poly.type
_entity_poly.pdbx_seq_one_letter_code
_entity_poly.pdbx_strand_id
1 'polypeptide(L)'
;MYRPPGVGSSSFILISYRDLWLRPGPAPRDRSLITLATLICNGHVEEIAYHLNRAMDSGLTQGQAAAAITHLAFYAGWPNAMSALPVAKGVFEKRRDQ
;
A
#
# COMPACT_ATOMS: atom_id res chain seq x y z
N MET A 1 24.97 11.07 3.79
CA MET A 1 23.89 10.42 4.58
C MET A 1 23.23 11.51 5.41
N TYR A 2 21.99 11.90 5.07
CA TYR A 2 21.27 12.98 5.75
C TYR A 2 20.66 12.47 7.07
N ARG A 3 20.97 13.14 8.18
CA ARG A 3 20.41 12.86 9.51
C ARG A 3 19.35 13.94 9.80
N PRO A 4 18.05 13.61 9.84
CA PRO A 4 17.04 14.59 10.19
C PRO A 4 17.20 15.03 11.66
N PRO A 5 16.96 16.31 11.99
CA PRO A 5 17.05 16.81 13.35
C PRO A 5 15.94 16.20 14.23
N GLY A 6 16.30 15.72 15.42
CA GLY A 6 15.37 15.16 16.42
C GLY A 6 15.58 13.68 16.82
N VAL A 7 16.55 12.98 16.23
CA VAL A 7 16.79 11.55 16.54
C VAL A 7 17.84 11.40 17.65
N GLY A 8 17.36 11.28 18.89
CA GLY A 8 18.12 10.82 20.05
C GLY A 8 18.48 9.33 19.92
N SER A 9 19.69 8.98 20.34
CA SER A 9 20.21 7.61 20.32
C SER A 9 19.30 6.65 21.10
N SER A 10 19.04 5.48 20.52
CA SER A 10 18.49 4.24 21.13
C SER A 10 17.05 3.78 20.82
N SER A 11 16.27 4.45 19.95
CA SER A 11 14.85 4.02 19.69
C SER A 11 14.54 3.49 18.28
N PHE A 12 15.53 3.11 17.47
CA PHE A 12 15.29 2.71 16.07
C PHE A 12 14.50 1.39 15.89
N ILE A 13 14.32 0.60 16.96
CA ILE A 13 13.84 -0.80 16.87
C ILE A 13 12.35 -0.94 17.23
N LEU A 14 11.72 0.03 17.89
CA LEU A 14 10.31 -0.08 18.32
C LEU A 14 9.46 1.06 17.77
N ILE A 15 9.29 1.09 16.45
CA ILE A 15 8.32 1.99 15.82
C ILE A 15 6.97 1.28 15.85
N SER A 16 5.97 1.86 16.53
CA SER A 16 4.61 1.32 16.46
C SER A 16 4.02 1.54 15.08
N TYR A 17 3.08 0.69 14.66
CA TYR A 17 2.36 0.87 13.39
C TYR A 17 1.75 2.28 13.31
N ARG A 18 1.08 2.72 14.39
CA ARG A 18 0.48 4.06 14.44
C ARG A 18 1.50 5.16 14.23
N ASP A 19 2.65 5.10 14.88
CA ASP A 19 3.69 6.12 14.75
C ASP A 19 4.28 6.14 13.33
N LEU A 20 4.51 4.98 12.71
CA LEU A 20 4.99 4.90 11.33
C LEU A 20 4.04 5.58 10.35
N TRP A 21 2.73 5.33 10.51
CA TRP A 21 1.70 5.84 9.60
C TRP A 21 1.41 7.33 9.77
N LEU A 22 1.68 7.90 10.95
CA LEU A 22 1.49 9.32 11.24
C LEU A 22 2.73 10.19 10.96
N ARG A 23 3.86 9.59 10.55
CA ARG A 23 5.09 10.34 10.28
C ARG A 23 4.90 11.38 9.17
N PRO A 24 5.51 12.58 9.31
CA PRO A 24 5.63 13.51 8.21
C PRO A 24 6.42 12.86 7.06
N GLY A 25 6.06 13.16 5.82
CA GLY A 25 6.60 12.52 4.63
C GLY A 25 5.50 12.24 3.60
N PRO A 26 5.48 11.05 2.95
CA PRO A 26 4.45 10.70 1.99
C PRO A 26 3.06 10.91 2.60
N ALA A 27 2.16 11.51 1.81
CA ALA A 27 0.76 11.62 2.18
C ALA A 27 0.18 10.22 2.46
N PRO A 28 -0.87 10.09 3.30
CA PRO A 28 -1.49 8.79 3.61
C PRO A 28 -1.83 7.97 2.36
N ARG A 29 -2.27 8.65 1.30
CA ARG A 29 -2.52 8.09 -0.04
C ARG A 29 -1.29 7.39 -0.61
N ASP A 30 -0.17 8.11 -0.69
CA ASP A 30 1.06 7.61 -1.31
C ASP A 30 1.72 6.54 -0.45
N ARG A 31 1.67 6.70 0.88
CA ARG A 31 2.12 5.67 1.82
C ARG A 31 1.35 4.36 1.60
N SER A 32 0.02 4.44 1.46
CA SER A 32 -0.81 3.28 1.21
C SER A 32 -0.53 2.66 -0.16
N LEU A 33 -0.29 3.47 -1.19
CA LEU A 33 0.10 2.97 -2.51
C LEU A 33 1.42 2.22 -2.47
N ILE A 34 2.43 2.74 -1.76
CA ILE A 34 3.72 2.07 -1.57
C ILE A 34 3.53 0.72 -0.83
N THR A 35 2.75 0.71 0.24
CA THR A 35 2.44 -0.53 0.96
C THR A 35 1.73 -1.54 0.06
N LEU A 36 0.68 -1.12 -0.66
CA LEU A 36 -0.06 -1.96 -1.60
C LEU A 36 0.86 -2.55 -2.68
N ALA A 37 1.72 -1.73 -3.28
CA ALA A 37 2.68 -2.19 -4.29
C ALA A 37 3.65 -3.23 -3.71
N THR A 38 4.14 -3.00 -2.49
CA THR A 38 5.05 -3.93 -1.81
C THR A 38 4.37 -5.28 -1.53
N LEU A 39 3.12 -5.28 -1.08
CA LEU A 39 2.36 -6.51 -0.84
C LEU A 39 2.16 -7.31 -2.12
N ILE A 40 1.82 -6.64 -3.22
CA ILE A 40 1.69 -7.27 -4.54
C ILE A 40 3.04 -7.86 -4.98
N CYS A 41 4.13 -7.09 -4.86
CA CYS A 41 5.46 -7.55 -5.27
C CYS A 41 5.95 -8.80 -4.53
N ASN A 42 5.53 -8.97 -3.27
CA ASN A 42 5.93 -10.11 -2.43
C ASN A 42 4.88 -11.23 -2.38
N GLY A 43 3.76 -11.11 -3.11
CA GLY A 43 2.71 -12.13 -3.13
C GLY A 43 1.92 -12.26 -1.81
N HIS A 44 1.90 -11.24 -0.96
CA HIS A 44 1.16 -11.21 0.30
C HIS A 44 -0.31 -10.85 0.06
N VAL A 45 -1.03 -11.74 -0.63
CA VAL A 45 -2.38 -11.49 -1.18
C VAL A 45 -3.43 -11.24 -0.09
N GLU A 46 -3.27 -11.88 1.06
CA GLU A 46 -4.13 -11.79 2.23
C GLU A 46 -4.21 -10.38 2.82
N GLU A 47 -3.15 -9.58 2.70
CA GLU A 47 -3.08 -8.21 3.21
C GLU A 47 -3.60 -7.16 2.21
N ILE A 48 -3.75 -7.54 0.92
CA ILE A 48 -4.10 -6.60 -0.16
C ILE A 48 -5.46 -5.96 0.10
N ALA A 49 -6.47 -6.72 0.55
CA ALA A 49 -7.82 -6.19 0.73
C ALA A 49 -7.86 -5.05 1.77
N TYR A 50 -7.19 -5.24 2.90
CA TYR A 50 -7.12 -4.23 3.95
C TYR A 50 -6.39 -2.97 3.48
N HIS A 51 -5.21 -3.14 2.89
CA HIS A 51 -4.39 -2.01 2.47
C HIS A 51 -4.94 -1.28 1.24
N LEU A 52 -5.63 -1.96 0.33
CA LEU A 52 -6.34 -1.33 -0.78
C LEU A 52 -7.50 -0.47 -0.29
N ASN A 53 -8.29 -0.95 0.66
CA ASN A 53 -9.35 -0.14 1.28
C ASN A 53 -8.76 1.12 1.92
N ARG A 54 -7.73 0.97 2.76
CA ARG A 54 -7.05 2.10 3.39
C ARG A 54 -6.48 3.10 2.37
N ALA A 55 -5.96 2.62 1.25
CA ALA A 55 -5.47 3.47 0.17
C ALA A 55 -6.59 4.28 -0.47
N MET A 56 -7.74 3.65 -0.73
CA MET A 56 -8.91 4.29 -1.31
C MET A 56 -9.57 5.28 -0.33
N ASP A 57 -9.62 4.97 0.96
CA ASP A 57 -10.06 5.90 2.02
C ASP A 57 -9.15 7.14 2.10
N SER A 58 -7.89 6.97 1.71
CA SER A 58 -6.92 8.07 1.61
C SER A 58 -6.96 8.81 0.27
N GLY A 59 -7.87 8.46 -0.64
CA GLY A 59 -8.06 9.14 -1.93
C GLY A 59 -7.42 8.47 -3.15
N LEU A 60 -6.90 7.23 -3.03
CA LEU A 60 -6.49 6.44 -4.20
C LEU A 60 -7.74 6.05 -5.01
N THR A 61 -7.78 6.37 -6.30
CA THR A 61 -8.93 6.00 -7.14
C THR A 61 -8.83 4.54 -7.61
N GLN A 62 -9.97 3.93 -7.95
CA GLN A 62 -10.01 2.61 -8.56
C GLN A 62 -9.13 2.53 -9.83
N GLY A 63 -9.17 3.58 -10.68
CA GLY A 63 -8.35 3.64 -11.89
C GLY A 63 -6.85 3.67 -11.58
N GLN A 64 -6.44 4.39 -10.54
CA GLN A 64 -5.03 4.42 -10.10
C GLN A 64 -4.59 3.08 -9.50
N ALA A 65 -5.46 2.42 -8.72
CA ALA A 65 -5.18 1.09 -8.19
C ALA A 65 -5.04 0.04 -9.31
N ALA A 66 -5.96 0.04 -10.28
CA ALA A 66 -5.89 -0.83 -11.45
C ALA A 66 -4.60 -0.59 -12.26
N ALA A 67 -4.28 0.68 -12.54
CA ALA A 67 -3.05 1.03 -13.24
C ALA A 67 -1.78 0.57 -12.49
N ALA A 68 -1.76 0.68 -11.15
CA ALA A 68 -0.66 0.19 -10.35
C ALA A 68 -0.50 -1.34 -10.46
N ILE A 69 -1.59 -2.10 -10.33
CA ILE A 69 -1.55 -3.58 -10.48
C ILE A 69 -1.06 -3.97 -11.87
N THR A 70 -1.56 -3.33 -12.93
CA THR A 70 -1.11 -3.58 -14.30
C THR A 70 0.37 -3.24 -14.49
N HIS A 71 0.83 -2.13 -13.93
CA HIS A 71 2.24 -1.75 -14.00
C HIS A 71 3.13 -2.79 -13.31
N LEU A 72 2.71 -3.28 -12.15
CA LEU A 72 3.43 -4.30 -11.39
C LEU A 72 3.50 -5.66 -12.10
N ALA A 73 2.62 -5.98 -13.05
CA ALA A 73 2.76 -7.20 -13.84
C ALA A 73 4.10 -7.27 -14.60
N PHE A 74 4.66 -6.12 -15.01
CA PHE A 74 5.95 -6.04 -15.69
C PHE A 74 7.15 -6.06 -14.74
N TYR A 75 7.02 -5.51 -13.53
CA TYR A 75 8.14 -5.34 -12.59
C TYR A 75 8.20 -6.39 -11.49
N ALA A 76 7.06 -6.95 -11.10
CA ALA A 76 6.92 -7.99 -10.09
C ALA A 76 6.50 -9.33 -10.67
N GLY A 77 6.29 -9.40 -11.98
CA GLY A 77 5.85 -10.59 -12.70
C GLY A 77 4.33 -10.77 -12.75
N TRP A 78 3.88 -11.38 -13.83
CA TRP A 78 2.47 -11.69 -14.07
C TRP A 78 1.79 -12.48 -12.93
N PRO A 79 2.41 -13.52 -12.31
CA PRO A 79 1.75 -14.28 -11.24
C PRO A 79 1.32 -13.42 -10.06
N ASN A 80 2.18 -12.50 -9.61
CA ASN A 80 1.90 -11.60 -8.49
C ASN A 80 0.74 -10.65 -8.80
N ALA A 81 0.76 -10.02 -9.99
CA ALA A 81 -0.32 -9.13 -10.40
C ALA A 81 -1.65 -9.89 -10.56
N MET A 82 -1.64 -11.08 -11.17
CA MET A 82 -2.84 -11.89 -11.38
C MET A 82 -3.46 -12.36 -10.06
N SER A 83 -2.66 -12.68 -9.05
CA SER A 83 -3.17 -13.03 -7.72
C SER A 83 -3.82 -11.84 -7.00
N ALA A 84 -3.40 -10.61 -7.29
CA ALA A 84 -3.98 -9.40 -6.71
C ALA A 84 -5.33 -9.00 -7.33
N LEU A 85 -5.55 -9.30 -8.62
CA LEU A 85 -6.75 -8.92 -9.37
C LEU A 85 -8.07 -9.36 -8.73
N PRO A 86 -8.29 -10.65 -8.35
CA PRO A 86 -9.56 -11.06 -7.77
C PRO A 86 -9.84 -10.37 -6.43
N VAL A 87 -8.80 -10.10 -5.63
CA VAL A 87 -8.93 -9.36 -4.37
C VAL A 87 -9.31 -7.91 -4.63
N ALA A 88 -8.62 -7.24 -5.55
CA ALA A 88 -8.92 -5.86 -5.93
C ALA A 88 -10.35 -5.71 -6.47
N LYS A 89 -10.77 -6.62 -7.35
CA LYS A 89 -12.14 -6.69 -7.87
C LYS A 89 -13.16 -6.78 -6.74
N GLY A 90 -12.96 -7.69 -5.79
CA GLY A 90 -13.86 -7.85 -4.63
C GLY A 90 -13.94 -6.61 -3.75
N VAL A 91 -12.85 -5.85 -3.59
CA VAL A 91 -12.87 -4.57 -2.88
C VAL A 91 -13.67 -3.51 -3.65
N PHE A 92 -13.47 -3.40 -4.97
CA PHE A 92 -14.19 -2.44 -5.79
C PHE A 92 -15.70 -2.69 -5.81
N GLU A 93 -16.11 -3.95 -5.92
CA GLU A 93 -17.53 -4.34 -5.89
C GLU A 93 -18.15 -3.97 -4.54
N LYS A 94 -17.52 -4.35 -3.42
CA LYS A 94 -18.01 -4.02 -2.08
C LYS A 94 -18.15 -2.52 -1.83
N ARG A 95 -17.28 -1.68 -2.42
CA ARG A 95 -17.33 -0.22 -2.27
C ARG A 95 -18.37 0.46 -3.16
N ARG A 96 -18.74 -0.15 -4.28
CA ARG A 96 -19.81 0.36 -5.15
C ARG A 96 -21.19 0.15 -4.51
N ASP A 97 -21.31 -0.93 -3.74
CA ASP A 97 -22.57 -1.33 -3.11
C ASP A 97 -22.75 -0.73 -1.70
N GLN A 98 -21.86 0.20 -1.29
CA GLN A 98 -21.91 1.02 -0.07
C GLN A 98 -22.41 2.43 -0.39
#